data_AF-A0A355DM69-F1
#
_entry.id   AF-A0A355DM69-F1
#
_cell.length_a   1.000
_cell.length_b   1.000
_cell.length_c   1.000
_cell.angle_alpha   90.00
_cell.angle_beta   90.00
_cell.angle_gamma   90.00
#
_symmetry.space_group_name_H-M   'P 1'
#
loop_
_entity.id
_entity.type
_entity.pdbx_description
1 polymer ?
#
loop_
_entity_poly.entity_id
_entity_poly.type
_entity_poly.pdbx_seq_one_letter_code
_entity_poly.pdbx_strand_id
1 'polypeptide(L)'
;MLNDNIHLQQAKLNEEAAIENQKSYPEWAIVMCFYAALHYIEYYAVSKQQNIYALYPDSESKKFSQHERRIRYVEDISSDKNSPDLSIAYERLYEASMKARYLKNLNTTSRRYFKIGCEFYFKALDTVKDSLSL
;
A
#
# COMPACT_ATOMS: atom_id res chain seq x y z
N MET A 1 3.15 -9.72 27.04
CA MET A 1 2.65 -8.36 26.76
C MET A 1 3.27 -7.91 25.45
N LEU A 2 2.40 -7.56 24.49
CA LEU A 2 2.63 -6.93 23.18
C LEU A 2 4.07 -6.92 22.64
N ASN A 3 4.41 -7.91 21.83
CA ASN A 3 5.50 -7.73 20.85
C ASN A 3 4.88 -6.92 19.71
N ASP A 4 4.77 -5.61 19.91
CA ASP A 4 4.17 -4.72 18.92
C ASP A 4 4.94 -4.86 17.61
N ASN A 5 4.29 -5.44 16.60
CA ASN A 5 4.92 -5.57 15.31
C ASN A 5 5.15 -4.16 14.74
N ILE A 6 6.42 -3.81 14.51
CA ILE A 6 6.83 -2.48 14.02
C ILE A 6 6.11 -2.09 12.73
N HIS A 7 5.76 -3.06 11.87
CA HIS A 7 4.98 -2.80 10.67
C HIS A 7 3.54 -2.41 11.00
N LEU A 8 2.90 -3.05 11.98
CA LEU A 8 1.55 -2.67 12.40
C LEU A 8 1.53 -1.26 13.01
N GLN A 9 2.50 -0.94 13.86
CA GLN A 9 2.63 0.42 14.43
C GLN A 9 2.84 1.46 13.32
N GLN A 10 3.77 1.21 12.39
CA GLN A 10 4.04 2.13 11.29
C GLN A 10 2.84 2.28 10.34
N ALA A 11 2.07 1.20 10.10
CA ALA A 11 0.86 1.25 9.29
C ALA A 11 -0.18 2.19 9.92
N LYS A 12 -0.43 2.05 11.23
CA LYS A 12 -1.36 2.91 11.98
C LYS A 12 -0.94 4.37 11.99
N LEU A 13 0.34 4.66 12.24
CA LEU A 13 0.87 6.03 12.20
C LEU A 13 0.70 6.67 10.82
N ASN A 14 0.89 5.90 9.74
CA ASN A 14 0.65 6.40 8.40
C ASN A 14 -0.85 6.63 8.12
N GLU A 15 -1.73 5.77 8.62
CA GLU A 15 -3.18 5.96 8.49
C GLU A 15 -3.66 7.22 9.24
N GLU A 16 -3.18 7.46 10.46
CA GLU A 16 -3.43 8.68 11.23
C GLU A 16 -2.94 9.92 10.47
N ALA A 17 -1.69 9.89 9.99
CA ALA A 17 -1.13 10.98 9.19
C ALA A 17 -1.92 11.21 7.89
N ALA A 18 -2.46 10.15 7.27
CA ALA A 18 -3.31 10.29 6.09
C ALA A 18 -4.57 11.11 6.41
N ILE A 19 -5.25 10.78 7.51
CA ILE A 19 -6.47 11.48 7.96
C ILE A 19 -6.18 12.96 8.22
N GLU A 20 -5.10 13.27 8.93
CA GLU A 20 -4.70 14.67 9.23
C GLU A 20 -4.45 15.49 7.96
N ASN A 21 -3.88 14.86 6.93
CA ASN A 21 -3.51 15.53 5.69
C ASN A 21 -4.64 15.57 4.65
N GLN A 22 -5.74 14.81 4.84
CA GLN A 22 -6.77 14.59 3.84
C GLN A 22 -7.33 15.88 3.21
N LYS A 23 -7.54 16.92 4.02
CA LYS A 23 -8.15 18.17 3.56
C LYS A 23 -7.15 19.16 2.98
N SER A 24 -6.01 19.32 3.65
CA SER A 24 -5.03 20.37 3.32
C SER A 24 -4.02 19.91 2.26
N TYR A 25 -3.71 18.62 2.26
CA TYR A 25 -2.63 18.02 1.49
C TYR A 25 -3.04 16.63 0.97
N PRO A 26 -4.08 16.55 0.11
CA PRO A 26 -4.65 15.28 -0.33
C PRO A 26 -3.64 14.38 -1.05
N GLU A 27 -2.68 14.95 -1.77
CA GLU A 27 -1.59 14.19 -2.40
C GLU A 27 -0.71 13.48 -1.37
N TRP A 28 -0.47 14.09 -0.21
CA TRP A 28 0.28 13.50 0.88
C TRP A 28 -0.55 12.46 1.62
N ALA A 29 -1.84 12.71 1.84
CA ALA A 29 -2.75 11.72 2.40
C ALA A 29 -2.74 10.41 1.59
N ILE A 30 -2.76 10.50 0.25
CA ILE A 30 -2.69 9.34 -0.65
C ILE A 30 -1.36 8.58 -0.52
N VAL A 31 -0.24 9.31 -0.43
CA VAL A 31 1.07 8.70 -0.20
C VAL A 31 1.06 7.94 1.13
N MET A 32 0.50 8.53 2.18
CA MET A 32 0.38 7.88 3.49
C MET A 32 -0.55 6.66 3.46
N CYS A 33 -1.68 6.71 2.74
CA CYS A 33 -2.52 5.51 2.53
C CYS A 33 -1.75 4.37 1.87
N PHE A 34 -0.92 4.66 0.86
CA PHE A 34 -0.08 3.65 0.24
C PHE A 34 0.95 3.06 1.21
N TYR A 35 1.65 3.91 1.98
CA TYR A 35 2.62 3.41 2.96
C TYR A 35 1.96 2.67 4.13
N ALA A 36 0.74 3.02 4.52
CA ALA A 36 -0.07 2.26 5.46
C ALA A 36 -0.36 0.86 4.90
N ALA A 37 -0.90 0.76 3.68
CA ALA A 37 -1.18 -0.51 3.02
C ALA A 37 0.08 -1.39 2.87
N LEU A 38 1.21 -0.79 2.46
CA LEU A 38 2.50 -1.48 2.36
C LEU A 38 2.88 -2.13 3.69
N HIS A 39 2.76 -1.40 4.81
CA HIS A 39 3.10 -1.93 6.12
C HIS A 39 2.07 -2.93 6.66
N TYR A 40 0.79 -2.81 6.31
CA TYR A 40 -0.19 -3.87 6.59
C TYR A 40 0.14 -5.18 5.85
N ILE A 41 0.64 -5.11 4.60
CA ILE A 41 1.12 -6.28 3.87
C ILE A 41 2.35 -6.92 4.53
N GLU A 42 3.34 -6.12 4.92
CA GLU A 42 4.52 -6.61 5.65
C GLU A 42 4.14 -7.22 7.01
N TYR A 43 3.22 -6.58 7.73
CA TYR A 43 2.67 -7.12 8.98
C TYR A 43 2.01 -8.48 8.76
N TYR A 44 1.17 -8.59 7.72
CA TYR A 44 0.53 -9.85 7.36
C TYR A 44 1.55 -10.94 7.05
N ALA A 45 2.59 -10.65 6.25
CA ALA A 45 3.66 -11.60 5.95
C ALA A 45 4.35 -12.11 7.21
N VAL A 46 4.70 -11.21 8.14
CA VAL A 46 5.30 -11.59 9.42
C VAL A 46 4.34 -12.46 10.24
N SER A 47 3.05 -12.15 10.27
CA SER A 47 2.04 -12.98 10.97
C SER A 47 1.92 -14.40 10.40
N LYS A 48 2.25 -14.57 9.11
CA LYS A 48 2.31 -15.86 8.42
C LYS A 48 3.70 -16.51 8.45
N GLN A 49 4.66 -15.93 9.17
CA GLN A 49 6.05 -16.37 9.20
C GLN A 49 6.70 -16.43 7.80
N GLN A 50 6.25 -15.55 6.90
CA GLN A 50 6.75 -15.44 5.54
C GLN A 50 7.71 -14.26 5.40
N ASN A 51 8.78 -14.47 4.62
CA ASN A 51 9.71 -13.42 4.24
C ASN A 51 9.55 -13.11 2.75
N ILE A 52 8.90 -11.99 2.42
CA ILE A 52 8.61 -11.56 1.05
C ILE A 52 9.88 -11.55 0.19
N TYR A 53 11.01 -11.08 0.71
CA TYR A 53 12.26 -10.99 -0.04
C TYR A 53 12.86 -12.36 -0.36
N ALA A 54 12.68 -13.33 0.52
CA ALA A 54 13.10 -14.71 0.29
C ALA A 54 12.15 -15.45 -0.68
N LEU A 55 10.85 -15.11 -0.67
CA LEU A 55 9.85 -15.72 -1.56
C LEU A 55 10.01 -15.29 -3.02
N TYR A 56 10.45 -14.06 -3.27
CA TYR A 56 10.59 -13.52 -4.63
C TYR A 56 12.03 -13.08 -4.92
N PRO A 57 13.04 -13.97 -4.85
CA PRO A 57 14.45 -13.60 -4.97
C PRO A 57 14.77 -13.01 -6.35
N ASP A 58 15.90 -12.28 -6.43
CA ASP A 58 16.42 -11.86 -7.74
C ASP A 58 16.86 -13.09 -8.53
N SER A 59 16.72 -13.04 -9.85
CA SER A 59 17.34 -14.00 -10.76
C SER A 59 18.51 -13.35 -11.50
N GLU A 60 19.34 -14.15 -12.15
CA GLU A 60 20.42 -13.66 -13.02
C GLU A 60 19.91 -12.69 -14.10
N SER A 61 18.69 -12.91 -14.58
CA SER A 61 18.05 -12.15 -15.64
C SER A 61 17.14 -11.02 -15.16
N LYS A 62 16.82 -10.94 -13.86
CA LYS A 62 15.85 -9.97 -13.35
C LYS A 62 16.10 -9.62 -11.89
N LYS A 63 16.28 -8.32 -11.64
CA LYS A 63 16.25 -7.75 -10.30
C LYS A 63 14.88 -7.18 -10.01
N PHE A 64 14.29 -7.57 -8.89
CA PHE A 64 13.00 -7.05 -8.44
C PHE A 64 13.20 -5.96 -7.40
N SER A 65 12.59 -4.79 -7.65
CA SER A 65 12.41 -3.78 -6.62
C SER A 65 11.56 -4.31 -5.46
N GLN A 66 11.69 -3.68 -4.30
CA GLN A 66 10.88 -4.07 -3.14
C GLN A 66 9.37 -3.91 -3.40
N HIS A 67 8.97 -2.94 -4.23
CA HIS A 67 7.57 -2.75 -4.59
C HIS A 67 7.05 -3.89 -5.46
N GLU A 68 7.81 -4.33 -6.45
CA GLU A 68 7.42 -5.47 -7.31
C GLU A 68 7.27 -6.76 -6.49
N ARG A 69 8.16 -6.99 -5.52
CA ARG A 69 8.07 -8.16 -4.62
C ARG A 69 6.79 -8.14 -3.80
N ARG A 70 6.42 -6.99 -3.25
CA ARG A 70 5.17 -6.84 -2.49
C ARG A 70 3.94 -6.98 -3.38
N ILE A 71 3.96 -6.44 -4.60
CA ILE A 71 2.85 -6.61 -5.56
C ILE A 71 2.62 -8.10 -5.83
N ARG A 72 3.68 -8.87 -6.11
CA ARG A 72 3.57 -10.34 -6.30
C ARG A 72 3.01 -11.04 -5.08
N TYR A 73 3.48 -10.65 -3.90
CA TYR A 73 2.96 -11.20 -2.65
C TYR A 73 1.47 -10.90 -2.45
N VAL A 74 1.04 -9.70 -2.81
CA VAL A 74 -0.38 -9.31 -2.79
C VAL A 74 -1.20 -10.12 -3.81
N GLU A 75 -0.67 -10.36 -5.02
CA GLU A 75 -1.30 -11.19 -6.05
C GLU A 75 -1.50 -12.64 -5.58
N ASP A 76 -0.51 -13.20 -4.89
CA ASP A 76 -0.58 -14.54 -4.32
C ASP A 76 -1.64 -14.60 -3.19
N ILE A 77 -1.65 -13.63 -2.26
CA ILE A 77 -2.70 -13.55 -1.22
C ILE A 77 -4.09 -13.41 -1.86
N SER A 78 -4.21 -12.53 -2.86
CA SER A 78 -5.44 -12.27 -3.58
C SER A 78 -5.98 -13.55 -4.23
N SER A 79 -5.10 -14.37 -4.80
CA SER A 79 -5.45 -15.65 -5.41
C SER A 79 -5.85 -16.68 -4.35
N ASP A 80 -5.04 -16.85 -3.30
CA ASP A 80 -5.28 -17.81 -2.22
C ASP A 80 -6.59 -17.55 -1.47
N LYS A 81 -6.93 -16.28 -1.26
CA LYS A 81 -8.15 -15.85 -0.57
C LYS A 81 -9.36 -15.68 -1.49
N ASN A 82 -9.20 -15.85 -2.81
CA ASN A 82 -10.21 -15.50 -3.81
C ASN A 82 -10.74 -14.06 -3.62
N SER A 83 -9.83 -13.12 -3.37
CA SER A 83 -10.10 -11.71 -3.07
C SER A 83 -9.42 -10.79 -4.11
N PRO A 84 -9.93 -10.75 -5.36
CA PRO A 84 -9.32 -9.94 -6.43
C PRO A 84 -9.27 -8.44 -6.09
N ASP A 85 -10.19 -7.99 -5.24
CA ASP A 85 -10.26 -6.61 -4.77
C ASP A 85 -9.00 -6.19 -3.99
N LEU A 86 -8.31 -7.12 -3.33
CA LEU A 86 -7.05 -6.84 -2.62
C LEU A 86 -5.97 -6.36 -3.59
N SER A 87 -5.74 -7.10 -4.68
CA SER A 87 -4.73 -6.75 -5.67
C SER A 87 -5.07 -5.42 -6.35
N ILE A 88 -6.34 -5.24 -6.74
CA ILE A 88 -6.84 -4.02 -7.36
C ILE A 88 -6.66 -2.81 -6.43
N ALA A 89 -7.00 -2.95 -5.14
CA ALA A 89 -6.89 -1.87 -4.16
C ALA A 89 -5.42 -1.50 -3.91
N TYR A 90 -4.54 -2.48 -3.75
CA TYR A 90 -3.12 -2.24 -3.52
C TYR A 90 -2.43 -1.60 -4.73
N GLU A 91 -2.68 -2.10 -5.94
CA GLU A 91 -2.12 -1.53 -7.18
C GLU A 91 -2.60 -0.09 -7.39
N ARG A 92 -3.88 0.18 -7.12
CA ARG A 92 -4.45 1.52 -7.17
C ARG A 92 -3.76 2.50 -6.22
N LEU A 93 -3.48 2.07 -4.99
CA LEU A 93 -2.73 2.87 -4.01
C LEU A 93 -1.29 3.12 -4.49
N TYR A 94 -0.63 2.09 -5.01
CA TYR A 94 0.72 2.21 -5.56
C TYR A 94 0.78 3.22 -6.70
N GLU A 95 -0.06 3.08 -7.72
CA GLU A 95 -0.08 4.00 -8.88
C GLU A 95 -0.45 5.43 -8.48
N ALA A 96 -1.36 5.59 -7.52
CA ALA A 96 -1.68 6.92 -6.98
C ALA A 96 -0.50 7.54 -6.23
N SER A 97 0.26 6.75 -5.47
CA SER A 97 1.50 7.22 -4.83
C SER A 97 2.56 7.65 -5.85
N MET A 98 2.63 6.97 -7.00
CA MET A 98 3.56 7.31 -8.07
C MET A 98 3.18 8.62 -8.76
N LYS A 99 1.87 8.83 -8.98
CA LYS A 99 1.33 10.11 -9.45
C LYS A 99 1.59 11.24 -8.45
N ALA A 100 1.39 10.97 -7.15
CA ALA A 100 1.54 11.97 -6.10
C ALA A 100 2.98 12.47 -5.93
N ARG A 101 3.96 11.55 -5.98
CA ARG A 101 5.39 11.84 -5.74
C ARG A 101 6.16 12.20 -7.00
N TYR A 102 5.86 11.54 -8.12
CA TYR A 102 6.68 11.59 -9.33
C TYR A 102 5.94 12.15 -10.55
N LEU A 103 4.70 12.61 -10.38
CA LEU A 103 3.86 13.13 -11.46
C LEU A 103 3.71 12.14 -12.63
N LYS A 104 3.83 10.84 -12.36
CA LYS A 104 3.76 9.78 -13.37
C LYS A 104 2.48 9.94 -14.20
N ASN A 105 2.62 10.19 -15.49
CA ASN A 105 1.52 10.40 -16.44
C ASN A 105 0.59 11.59 -16.10
N LEU A 106 1.10 12.62 -15.41
CA LEU A 106 0.36 13.85 -15.14
C LEU A 106 0.95 15.02 -15.95
N ASN A 107 0.07 15.91 -16.43
CA ASN A 107 0.44 17.20 -17.03
C ASN A 107 0.15 18.38 -16.09
N THR A 108 -0.03 18.10 -14.79
CA THR A 108 -0.40 19.07 -13.77
C THR A 108 0.24 18.69 -12.43
N THR A 109 0.12 19.55 -11.41
CA THR A 109 0.63 19.23 -10.07
C THR A 109 -0.22 18.15 -9.41
N SER A 110 0.40 17.28 -8.61
CA SER A 110 -0.33 16.23 -7.88
C SER A 110 -1.44 16.81 -6.99
N ARG A 111 -1.20 17.94 -6.31
CA ARG A 111 -2.22 18.64 -5.53
C ARG A 111 -3.43 19.06 -6.35
N ARG A 112 -3.23 19.54 -7.58
CA ARG A 112 -4.36 19.91 -8.47
C ARG A 112 -5.08 18.66 -8.97
N TYR A 113 -4.35 17.60 -9.31
CA TYR A 113 -4.92 16.34 -9.75
C TYR A 113 -5.78 15.68 -8.66
N PHE A 114 -5.31 15.66 -7.41
CA PHE A 114 -5.97 15.04 -6.26
C PHE A 114 -6.85 15.99 -5.46
N LYS A 115 -7.26 17.12 -6.03
CA LYS A 115 -8.13 18.09 -5.35
C LYS A 115 -9.47 17.46 -4.92
N ILE A 116 -9.93 16.43 -5.63
CA ILE A 116 -11.19 15.70 -5.38
C ILE A 116 -10.88 14.21 -5.42
N GLY A 117 -11.66 13.39 -4.70
CA GLY A 117 -11.59 11.94 -4.77
C GLY A 117 -10.51 11.32 -3.89
N CYS A 118 -10.01 12.07 -2.90
CA CYS A 118 -9.10 11.52 -1.90
C CYS A 118 -9.75 10.36 -1.13
N GLU A 119 -11.07 10.44 -0.84
CA GLU A 119 -11.82 9.36 -0.15
C GLU A 119 -11.73 7.99 -0.84
N PHE A 120 -11.53 7.97 -2.16
CA PHE A 120 -11.39 6.73 -2.92
C PHE A 120 -10.17 5.90 -2.50
N TYR A 121 -9.10 6.58 -2.09
CA TYR A 121 -7.86 5.94 -1.65
C TYR A 121 -7.93 5.48 -0.19
N PHE A 122 -8.70 6.16 0.66
CA PHE A 122 -9.05 5.65 1.99
C PHE A 122 -9.85 4.36 1.88
N LYS A 123 -10.87 4.33 1.00
CA LYS A 123 -11.65 3.12 0.75
C LYS A 123 -10.77 1.97 0.22
N ALA A 124 -9.79 2.27 -0.64
CA ALA A 124 -8.84 1.26 -1.09
C ALA A 124 -7.96 0.72 0.05
N LEU A 125 -7.53 1.59 0.98
CA LEU A 125 -6.82 1.16 2.19
C LEU A 125 -7.69 0.26 3.07
N ASP A 126 -8.97 0.60 3.26
CA ASP A 126 -9.92 -0.24 3.99
C ASP A 126 -10.10 -1.61 3.32
N THR A 127 -10.22 -1.66 1.99
CA THR A 127 -10.26 -2.94 1.25
C THR A 127 -9.01 -3.78 1.52
N VAL A 128 -7.82 -3.17 1.57
CA VAL A 128 -6.60 -3.91 1.93
C VAL A 128 -6.72 -4.48 3.34
N LYS A 129 -7.12 -3.69 4.33
CA LYS A 129 -7.27 -4.14 5.73
C LYS A 129 -8.29 -5.28 5.85
N ASP A 130 -9.48 -5.10 5.26
CA ASP A 130 -10.57 -6.08 5.29
C ASP A 130 -10.14 -7.42 4.69
N SER A 131 -9.48 -7.40 3.52
CA SER A 131 -8.97 -8.60 2.86
C SER A 131 -7.88 -9.33 3.66
N LEU A 132 -7.12 -8.61 4.49
CA LEU A 132 -6.12 -9.20 5.39
C LEU A 132 -6.72 -9.63 6.74
N SER A 133 -7.98 -9.24 7.02
CA SER A 133 -8.67 -9.44 8.30
C SER A 133 -8.01 -8.69 9.46
N LEU A 134 -7.68 -7.42 9.22
CA LEU A 134 -6.99 -6.51 10.15
C LEU A 134 -7.90 -5.43 10.72
#